data_AF-X1N2N0-F1
#
_entry.id   AF-X1N2N0-F1
#
_cell.length_a   1.000
_cell.length_b   1.000
_cell.length_c   1.000
_cell.angle_alpha   90.00
_cell.angle_beta   90.00
_cell.angle_gamma   90.00
#
_symmetry.space_group_name_H-M   'P 1'
#
loop_
_entity.id
_entity.type
_entity.pdbx_description
1 polymer ?
#
loop_
_entity_poly.entity_id
_entity_poly.type
_entity_poly.pdbx_seq_one_letter_code
_entity_poly.pdbx_strand_id
1 'polypeptide(L)'
;MVKGGRLKGGVTELPGDISSQFVSALLFIAPLAEEGVKLRLTTPLESKPYILMTLECLEKFGVKVESSSALTEFKVSKQAYKPAKYIVEGDWSSASYLLALGAVSGEVTVENLNPESLQGDKIIL
;
A
#
# COMPACT_ATOMS: atom_id res chain seq x y z
N MET A 1 -17.02 9.00 23.35
CA MET A 1 -15.82 9.83 23.15
C MET A 1 -14.60 8.92 23.27
N VAL A 2 -13.93 8.58 22.17
CA VAL A 2 -12.70 7.78 22.22
C VAL A 2 -11.55 8.72 22.56
N LYS A 3 -11.04 8.65 23.79
CA LYS A 3 -9.80 9.34 24.16
C LYS A 3 -8.64 8.50 23.64
N GLY A 4 -8.02 8.95 22.55
CA GLY A 4 -6.84 8.29 21.99
C GLY A 4 -5.66 8.35 22.98
N GLY A 5 -4.96 7.22 23.12
CA GLY A 5 -3.66 7.16 23.77
C GLY A 5 -2.53 7.43 22.77
N ARG A 6 -1.30 7.61 23.27
CA ARG A 6 -0.11 7.65 22.41
C ARG A 6 0.24 6.22 21.96
N LEU A 7 0.58 6.06 20.68
CA LEU A 7 1.05 4.80 20.16
C LEU A 7 2.49 4.58 20.62
N LYS A 8 2.69 3.68 21.59
CA LYS A 8 4.04 3.38 22.10
C LYS A 8 4.94 2.82 21.00
N GLY A 9 4.44 1.87 20.21
CA GLY A 9 5.23 1.12 19.24
C GLY A 9 5.67 -0.23 19.79
N GLY A 10 6.76 -0.78 19.26
CA GLY A 10 7.32 -2.08 19.63
C GLY A 10 7.18 -3.14 18.53
N VAL A 11 7.19 -4.41 18.93
CA VAL A 11 7.07 -5.55 18.02
C VAL A 11 5.63 -6.01 17.96
N THR A 12 5.12 -6.26 16.76
CA THR A 12 3.81 -6.87 16.56
C THR A 12 3.86 -7.90 15.44
N GLU A 13 3.05 -8.94 15.55
CA GLU A 13 2.99 -10.06 14.63
C GLU A 13 1.54 -10.24 14.15
N LEU A 14 1.36 -10.48 12.86
CA LEU A 14 0.05 -10.79 12.28
C LEU A 14 0.16 -11.78 11.12
N PRO A 15 -0.90 -12.55 10.82
CA PRO A 15 -0.95 -13.34 9.60
C PRO A 15 -1.00 -12.45 8.35
N GLY A 16 -0.21 -12.78 7.32
CA GLY A 16 -0.14 -12.09 6.03
C GLY A 16 -1.20 -12.51 5.01
N ASP A 17 -1.95 -13.57 5.31
CA ASP A 17 -2.95 -14.22 4.44
C ASP A 17 -4.41 -13.81 4.74
N ILE A 18 -4.65 -12.98 5.76
CA ILE A 18 -6.00 -12.52 6.09
C ILE A 18 -6.40 -11.33 5.20
N SER A 19 -5.64 -10.23 5.28
CA SER A 19 -5.91 -9.02 4.49
C SER A 19 -4.71 -8.08 4.50
N SER A 20 -4.35 -7.58 3.31
CA SER A 20 -3.33 -6.54 3.14
C SER A 20 -3.69 -5.22 3.83
N GLN A 21 -4.98 -4.98 4.09
CA GLN A 21 -5.44 -3.73 4.72
C GLN A 21 -4.93 -3.59 6.15
N PHE A 22 -4.81 -4.70 6.90
CA PHE A 22 -4.29 -4.66 8.27
C PHE A 22 -2.80 -4.28 8.28
N VAL A 23 -2.01 -4.92 7.42
CA VAL A 23 -0.59 -4.60 7.24
C VAL A 23 -0.45 -3.14 6.81
N SER A 24 -1.22 -2.70 5.82
CA SER A 24 -1.14 -1.34 5.27
C SER A 24 -1.50 -0.28 6.31
N ALA A 25 -2.58 -0.50 7.07
CA ALA A 25 -2.98 0.40 8.15
C ALA A 25 -1.90 0.51 9.23
N LEU A 26 -1.28 -0.61 9.61
CA LEU A 26 -0.16 -0.61 10.57
C LEU A 26 1.05 0.16 10.04
N LEU A 27 1.38 0.00 8.75
CA LEU A 27 2.47 0.74 8.11
C LEU A 27 2.20 2.26 8.04
N PHE A 28 0.95 2.69 7.86
CA PHE A 28 0.57 4.11 7.90
C PHE A 28 0.66 4.74 9.30
N ILE A 29 0.33 3.99 10.36
CA ILE A 29 0.40 4.54 11.73
C ILE A 29 1.78 4.42 12.35
N ALA A 30 2.59 3.46 11.90
CA ALA A 30 3.90 3.13 12.48
C ALA A 30 4.89 4.31 12.59
N PRO A 31 4.98 5.25 11.63
CA PRO A 31 5.85 6.43 11.74
C PRO A 31 5.52 7.31 12.95
N LEU A 32 4.26 7.28 13.42
CA LEU A 32 3.79 8.11 14.52
C LEU A 32 4.04 7.47 15.90
N ALA A 33 4.50 6.21 15.94
CA ALA A 33 4.79 5.50 17.19
C ALA A 33 6.04 6.08 17.89
N GLU A 34 6.02 6.16 19.21
CA GLU A 34 7.12 6.76 19.98
C GLU A 34 8.43 5.97 19.88
N GLU A 35 8.37 4.64 19.95
CA GLU A 35 9.52 3.72 19.95
C GLU A 35 9.78 3.08 18.58
N GLY A 36 9.05 3.50 17.54
CA GLY A 36 9.02 2.82 16.24
C GLY A 36 8.28 1.48 16.29
N VAL A 37 8.11 0.84 15.13
CA VAL A 37 7.38 -0.41 14.99
C VAL A 37 8.22 -1.43 14.22
N LYS A 38 8.25 -2.66 14.72
CA LYS A 38 8.68 -3.84 13.97
C LYS A 38 7.48 -4.75 13.74
N LEU A 39 7.11 -4.92 12.47
CA LEU A 39 6.02 -5.76 12.03
C LEU A 39 6.57 -7.08 11.49
N ARG A 40 6.02 -8.21 11.93
CA ARG A 40 6.33 -9.53 11.38
C ARG A 40 5.08 -10.22 10.88
N LEU A 41 5.19 -10.82 9.72
CA LEU A 41 4.12 -11.64 9.17
C LEU A 41 4.37 -13.11 9.51
N THR A 42 3.38 -13.75 10.13
CA THR A 42 3.47 -15.15 10.54
C THR A 42 3.18 -16.12 9.38
N THR A 43 2.57 -15.61 8.31
CA THR A 43 2.26 -16.33 7.06
C THR A 43 2.67 -15.46 5.85
N PRO A 44 2.92 -16.06 4.67
CA PRO A 44 3.19 -15.30 3.45
C PRO A 44 2.08 -14.31 3.08
N LEU A 45 2.44 -13.22 2.41
CA LEU A 45 1.48 -12.26 1.85
C LEU A 45 0.80 -12.82 0.61
N GLU A 46 -0.53 -12.91 0.64
CA GLU A 46 -1.37 -13.17 -0.55
C GLU A 46 -1.44 -11.93 -1.47
N SER A 47 -1.41 -10.73 -0.89
CA SER A 47 -1.75 -9.47 -1.56
C SER A 47 -0.54 -8.52 -1.67
N LYS A 48 0.56 -9.00 -2.24
CA LYS A 48 1.81 -8.23 -2.40
C LYS A 48 1.66 -6.88 -3.12
N PRO A 49 0.89 -6.75 -4.22
CA PRO A 49 0.77 -5.47 -4.94
C PRO A 49 0.29 -4.32 -4.04
N TYR A 50 -0.67 -4.58 -3.15
CA TYR A 50 -1.19 -3.59 -2.22
C TYR A 50 -0.15 -3.14 -1.18
N ILE A 51 0.72 -4.04 -0.73
CA ILE A 51 1.80 -3.68 0.18
C ILE A 51 2.83 -2.81 -0.54
N LEU A 52 3.19 -3.15 -1.78
CA LEU A 52 4.11 -2.34 -2.58
C LEU A 52 3.56 -0.93 -2.83
N MET A 53 2.29 -0.81 -3.19
CA MET A 53 1.60 0.48 -3.34
C MET A 53 1.60 1.28 -2.04
N THR A 54 1.42 0.61 -0.90
CA THR A 54 1.52 1.25 0.42
C THR A 54 2.92 1.80 0.68
N LEU A 55 3.97 1.01 0.42
CA LEU A 55 5.36 1.43 0.61
C LEU A 55 5.72 2.62 -0.28
N GLU A 56 5.31 2.60 -1.55
CA GLU A 56 5.54 3.70 -2.49
C GLU A 56 4.81 4.97 -2.05
N CYS A 57 3.56 4.85 -1.59
CA CYS A 57 2.80 5.97 -1.03
C CYS A 57 3.53 6.57 0.19
N LEU A 58 3.94 5.73 1.15
CA LEU A 58 4.69 6.18 2.32
C LEU A 58 5.97 6.93 1.93
N GLU A 59 6.73 6.39 0.97
CA GLU A 59 7.95 7.03 0.48
C GLU A 59 7.68 8.40 -0.15
N LYS A 60 6.62 8.54 -0.95
CA LYS A 60 6.22 9.82 -1.56
C LYS A 60 5.88 10.88 -0.50
N PHE A 61 5.35 10.48 0.65
CA PHE A 61 5.12 11.38 1.78
C PHE A 61 6.30 11.42 2.78
N GLY A 62 7.49 11.00 2.35
CA GLY A 62 8.74 11.14 3.08
C GLY A 62 8.96 10.16 4.23
N VAL A 63 8.16 9.10 4.31
CA VAL A 63 8.31 8.02 5.29
C VAL A 63 9.12 6.89 4.68
N LYS A 64 10.22 6.51 5.34
CA LYS A 64 11.00 5.34 4.95
C LYS A 64 10.59 4.12 5.76
N VAL A 65 10.34 3.01 5.07
CA VAL A 65 10.07 1.70 5.65
C VAL A 65 11.18 0.75 5.23
N GLU A 66 11.85 0.14 6.19
CA GLU A 66 12.76 -0.97 5.92
C GLU A 66 11.93 -2.26 5.82
N SER A 67 12.09 -3.04 4.75
CA SER A 67 11.40 -4.32 4.58
C SER A 67 12.36 -5.44 4.20
N SER A 68 12.06 -6.67 4.61
CA SER A 68 12.76 -7.84 4.10
C SER A 68 12.46 -8.05 2.61
N SER A 69 13.36 -8.71 1.88
CA SER A 69 13.16 -9.04 0.45
C SER A 69 11.91 -9.90 0.21
N ALA A 70 11.53 -10.72 1.19
CA ALA A 70 10.33 -11.56 1.15
C ALA A 70 9.04 -10.81 1.57
N LEU A 71 9.14 -9.53 1.98
CA LEU A 71 8.04 -8.74 2.54
C LEU A 71 7.37 -9.38 3.77
N THR A 72 8.15 -10.10 4.57
CA THR A 72 7.69 -10.79 5.80
C THR A 72 8.05 -10.03 7.08
N GLU A 73 9.00 -9.10 7.02
CA GLU A 73 9.33 -8.21 8.13
C GLU A 73 9.38 -6.77 7.64
N PHE A 74 8.85 -5.85 8.44
CA PHE A 74 8.93 -4.41 8.21
C PHE A 74 9.40 -3.71 9.47
N LYS A 75 10.18 -2.65 9.31
CA LYS A 75 10.66 -1.81 10.41
C LYS A 75 10.50 -0.35 10.03
N VAL A 76 9.89 0.39 10.95
CA VAL A 76 9.59 1.81 10.77
C VAL A 76 9.99 2.53 12.05
N SER A 77 10.96 3.43 11.94
CA SER A 77 11.31 4.33 13.04
C SER A 77 10.30 5.49 13.13
N LYS A 78 10.26 6.15 14.29
CA LYS A 78 9.47 7.36 14.47
C LYS A 78 9.89 8.42 13.45
N GLN A 79 8.95 8.88 12.64
CA GLN A 79 9.14 9.83 11.55
C GLN A 79 7.91 10.74 11.43
N ALA A 80 8.06 11.86 10.72
CA ALA A 80 6.96 12.75 10.39
C ALA A 80 6.68 12.71 8.89
N TYR A 81 5.39 12.69 8.54
CA TYR A 81 4.95 12.84 7.16
C TYR A 81 5.31 14.22 6.61
N LYS A 82 5.65 14.26 5.32
CA LYS A 82 5.88 15.49 4.57
C LYS A 82 4.74 15.69 3.58
N PRO A 83 4.24 16.93 3.40
CA PRO A 83 3.30 17.23 2.33
C PRO A 83 3.92 16.87 0.97
N ALA A 84 3.13 16.21 0.13
CA ALA A 84 3.51 15.85 -1.23
C ALA A 84 2.36 16.19 -2.19
N LYS A 85 2.70 16.55 -3.43
CA LYS A 85 1.72 16.54 -4.52
C LYS A 85 1.63 15.11 -5.04
N TYR A 86 0.44 14.54 -4.98
CA TYR A 86 0.18 13.17 -5.37
C TYR A 86 -1.03 13.15 -6.31
N ILE A 87 -0.86 12.58 -7.50
CA ILE A 87 -1.97 12.30 -8.41
C ILE A 87 -2.44 10.89 -8.11
N VAL A 88 -3.72 10.76 -7.77
CA VAL A 88 -4.34 9.44 -7.60
C VAL A 88 -4.60 8.90 -9.01
N GLU A 89 -3.95 7.79 -9.33
CA GLU A 89 -4.13 7.09 -10.60
C GLU A 89 -5.54 6.53 -10.75
N GLY A 90 -5.96 6.33 -12.00
CA GLY A 90 -7.19 5.63 -12.32
C GLY A 90 -7.16 4.18 -11.84
N ASP A 91 -8.33 3.66 -11.53
CA ASP A 91 -8.51 2.29 -11.05
C ASP A 91 -8.48 1.30 -12.22
N TRP A 92 -7.47 0.43 -12.25
CA TRP A 92 -7.28 -0.56 -13.30
C TRP A 92 -8.41 -1.59 -13.32
N SER A 93 -8.91 -1.99 -12.14
CA SER A 93 -10.04 -2.93 -12.04
C SER A 93 -11.29 -2.38 -12.73
N SER A 94 -11.61 -1.10 -12.55
CA SER A 94 -12.78 -0.45 -13.17
C SER A 94 -12.53 -0.13 -14.64
N ALA A 95 -11.30 0.28 -14.98
CA ALA A 95 -10.91 0.53 -16.37
C ALA A 95 -10.99 -0.73 -17.24
N SER A 96 -10.80 -1.91 -16.64
CA SER A 96 -10.88 -3.20 -17.34
C SER A 96 -12.16 -3.34 -18.19
N TYR A 97 -13.30 -2.88 -17.67
CA TYR A 97 -14.59 -2.97 -18.37
C TYR A 97 -14.64 -2.06 -19.60
N LEU A 98 -14.07 -0.86 -19.51
CA LEU A 98 -14.01 0.09 -20.63
C LEU A 98 -13.02 -0.39 -21.70
N LEU A 99 -11.88 -0.93 -21.28
CA LEU A 99 -10.90 -1.54 -22.19
C LEU A 99 -11.50 -2.74 -22.92
N ALA A 100 -12.21 -3.62 -22.20
CA ALA A 100 -12.91 -4.76 -22.80
C ALA A 100 -14.02 -4.31 -23.77
N LEU A 101 -14.76 -3.25 -23.45
CA LEU A 101 -15.75 -2.67 -24.36
C LEU A 101 -15.11 -2.18 -25.66
N GLY A 102 -13.97 -1.48 -25.58
CA GLY A 102 -13.19 -1.10 -26.75
C GLY A 102 -12.80 -2.33 -27.58
N ALA A 103 -12.15 -3.30 -26.95
CA ALA A 103 -11.72 -4.53 -27.62
C ALA A 103 -12.85 -5.25 -28.41
N VAL A 104 -14.10 -5.17 -27.93
CA VAL A 104 -15.26 -5.83 -28.57
C VAL A 104 -16.05 -4.90 -29.51
N SER A 105 -16.15 -3.61 -29.22
CA SER A 105 -17.13 -2.69 -29.85
C SER A 105 -16.51 -1.53 -30.63
N GLY A 106 -15.19 -1.38 -30.64
CA GLY A 106 -14.49 -0.36 -31.43
C GLY A 106 -13.42 0.39 -30.64
N GLU A 107 -13.32 1.70 -30.83
CA GLU A 107 -12.26 2.49 -30.19
C GLU A 107 -12.75 3.12 -28.87
N VAL A 108 -12.03 2.86 -27.79
CA VAL A 108 -12.25 3.49 -26.47
C VAL A 108 -10.91 3.99 -25.94
N THR A 109 -10.88 5.23 -25.48
CA THR A 109 -9.73 5.82 -24.79
C THR A 109 -10.04 5.96 -23.31
N VAL A 110 -9.18 5.38 -22.45
CA VAL A 110 -9.24 5.56 -20.99
C VAL A 110 -8.04 6.40 -20.56
N GLU A 111 -8.31 7.57 -19.99
CA GLU A 111 -7.28 8.49 -19.51
C GLU A 111 -6.93 8.24 -18.04
N ASN A 112 -5.84 8.86 -17.56
CA ASN A 112 -5.37 8.78 -16.18
C ASN A 112 -5.00 7.36 -15.66
N LEU A 113 -4.79 6.41 -16.57
CA LEU A 113 -4.14 5.15 -16.24
C LEU A 113 -2.63 5.30 -16.27
N ASN A 114 -1.96 4.67 -15.31
CA ASN A 114 -0.50 4.66 -15.22
C ASN A 114 0.05 3.29 -15.69
N PRO A 115 0.75 3.22 -16.84
CA PRO A 115 1.35 1.98 -17.34
C PRO A 115 2.40 1.37 -16.40
N GLU A 116 3.00 2.18 -15.53
CA GLU A 116 3.96 1.73 -14.51
C GLU A 116 3.28 1.44 -13.16
N SER A 117 1.94 1.39 -13.11
CA SER A 117 1.18 1.17 -11.86
C SER A 117 1.54 -0.15 -11.19
N LEU A 118 1.48 -0.14 -9.86
CA LEU A 118 1.62 -1.31 -8.99
C LEU A 118 0.28 -2.02 -8.74
N GLN A 119 -0.83 -1.54 -9.30
CA GLN A 119 -2.13 -2.22 -9.23
C GLN A 119 -2.04 -3.57 -9.96
N GLY A 120 -2.53 -4.64 -9.32
CA GLY A 120 -2.45 -6.00 -9.87
C GLY A 120 -3.21 -6.16 -11.19
N ASP A 121 -4.36 -5.49 -11.29
CA ASP A 121 -5.27 -5.55 -12.44
C ASP A 121 -4.71 -4.91 -13.71
N LYS A 122 -3.57 -4.22 -13.61
CA LYS A 122 -2.82 -3.69 -14.76
C LYS A 122 -2.45 -4.76 -15.79
N ILE A 123 -2.34 -6.03 -15.37
CA ILE A 123 -2.04 -7.18 -16.25
C ILE A 123 -3.04 -7.33 -17.42
N ILE A 124 -4.16 -6.62 -17.40
CA ILE A 124 -5.13 -6.66 -18.50
C ILE A 124 -4.63 -6.08 -19.85
N LEU A 125 -3.56 -5.27 -19.84
CA LEU A 125 -2.85 -4.87 -21.06
C LEU A 125 -1.82 -5.92 -21.47
#